data_AF-A0A7S2C2P6-F1
#
_entry.id   AF-A0A7S2C2P6-F1
#
_cell.length_a   1.000
_cell.length_b   1.000
_cell.length_c   1.000
_cell.angle_alpha   90.00
_cell.angle_beta   90.00
_cell.angle_gamma   90.00
#
_symmetry.space_group_name_H-M   'P 1'
#
loop_
_entity.id
_entity.type
_entity.pdbx_description
1 polymer ?
#
loop_
_entity_poly.entity_id
_entity_poly.type
_entity_poly.pdbx_seq_one_letter_code
_entity_poly.pdbx_strand_id
1 'polypeptide(L)'
;ALINSNGFISELELISAVQRDRVVAACVLPGVDSSRLMSDEACFDEIDAVFNAISGGKPRIKYSEFIEHFRNAGRKDSISNEKHIFSVMDADRSGSVSKLELVDAVRNHSKVASFVLPHVNCNRALGDEAVFDAVTSIFEAIARGKRRFDFSDFERYYSKAAHSEPRHHVQLDRTSIRVFIIGPGFGLQLNPRQGASVVQAGFQVRWCHDVPNPELPNFPVLPYLDQIRAQIEEFQPDVVAAASKGGVYVTGLWRVGYWRGATLL
;
A
#
# COMPACT_ATOMS: atom_id res chain seq x y z
N ALA A 1 -13.27 25.76 -3.01
CA ALA A 1 -13.20 25.57 -1.56
C ALA A 1 -14.61 25.40 -1.03
N LEU A 2 -14.93 24.23 -0.46
CA LEU A 2 -16.26 23.83 0.03
C LEU A 2 -16.65 24.46 1.39
N ILE A 3 -15.75 25.23 2.00
CA ILE A 3 -15.84 25.60 3.40
C ILE A 3 -15.77 27.11 3.52
N ASN A 4 -16.86 27.71 4.04
CA ASN A 4 -16.77 29.02 4.66
C ASN A 4 -16.02 28.89 5.98
N SER A 5 -15.33 29.94 6.42
CA SER A 5 -14.51 30.00 7.64
C SER A 5 -15.25 29.71 8.97
N ASN A 6 -16.51 29.26 8.91
CA ASN A 6 -17.34 28.83 10.04
C ASN A 6 -17.41 27.30 10.23
N GLY A 7 -16.87 26.47 9.32
CA GLY A 7 -16.87 25.01 9.45
C GLY A 7 -18.20 24.31 9.17
N PHE A 8 -19.17 25.01 8.56
CA PHE A 8 -20.45 24.48 8.14
C PHE A 8 -20.59 24.51 6.62
N ILE A 9 -21.39 23.58 6.09
CA ILE A 9 -21.77 23.49 4.69
C ILE A 9 -23.29 23.61 4.62
N SER A 10 -23.78 24.64 3.93
CA SER A 10 -25.17 24.79 3.52
C SER A 10 -25.43 24.05 2.21
N GLU A 11 -26.69 23.77 1.93
CA GLU A 11 -27.11 23.07 0.72
C GLU A 11 -26.68 23.81 -0.55
N LEU A 12 -26.83 25.14 -0.58
CA LEU A 12 -26.37 25.98 -1.70
C LEU A 12 -24.85 25.93 -1.89
N GLU A 13 -24.07 25.80 -0.81
CA GLU A 13 -22.61 25.65 -0.90
C GLU A 13 -22.22 24.27 -1.44
N LEU A 14 -22.94 23.22 -1.02
CA LEU A 14 -22.76 21.87 -1.55
C LEU A 14 -23.10 21.81 -3.04
N ILE A 15 -24.24 22.36 -3.42
CA ILE A 15 -24.69 22.51 -4.81
C ILE A 15 -23.65 23.28 -5.64
N SER A 16 -23.21 24.45 -5.15
CA SER A 16 -22.22 25.26 -5.86
C SER A 16 -20.88 24.54 -6.00
N ALA A 17 -20.48 23.75 -5.00
CA ALA A 17 -19.27 22.96 -5.05
C ALA A 17 -19.36 21.79 -6.04
N VAL A 18 -20.48 21.06 -6.06
CA VAL A 18 -20.73 19.99 -7.04
C VAL A 18 -20.71 20.55 -8.47
N GLN A 19 -21.27 21.74 -8.71
CA GLN A 19 -21.23 22.36 -10.04
C GLN A 19 -19.83 22.81 -10.48
N ARG A 20 -19.00 23.27 -9.53
CA ARG A 20 -17.68 23.86 -9.83
C ARG A 20 -16.57 22.82 -9.86
N ASP A 21 -16.68 21.76 -9.08
CA ASP A 21 -15.63 20.79 -8.86
C ASP A 21 -16.10 19.38 -9.22
N ARG A 22 -15.56 18.84 -10.31
CA ARG A 22 -15.88 17.50 -10.80
C ARG A 22 -15.52 16.40 -9.81
N VAL A 23 -14.51 16.61 -8.97
CA VAL A 23 -14.12 15.62 -7.94
C VAL A 23 -15.15 15.60 -6.83
N VAL A 24 -15.64 16.77 -6.41
CA VAL A 24 -16.74 16.87 -5.45
C VAL A 24 -18.01 16.26 -6.03
N ALA A 25 -18.34 16.55 -7.29
CA ALA A 25 -19.48 15.95 -7.98
C ALA A 25 -19.41 14.42 -8.00
N ALA A 26 -18.27 13.85 -8.41
CA ALA A 26 -18.08 12.40 -8.45
C ALA A 26 -18.18 11.74 -7.08
N CYS A 27 -17.83 12.47 -6.01
CA CYS A 27 -17.89 11.98 -4.64
C CYS A 27 -19.31 12.05 -4.06
N VAL A 28 -20.02 13.15 -4.29
CA VAL A 28 -21.36 13.42 -3.73
C VAL A 28 -22.45 12.72 -4.56
N LEU A 29 -22.30 12.70 -5.89
CA LEU A 29 -23.26 12.15 -6.85
C LEU A 29 -22.55 11.21 -7.85
N PRO A 30 -22.12 10.02 -7.42
CA PRO A 30 -21.39 9.11 -8.29
C PRO A 30 -22.26 8.66 -9.48
N GLY A 31 -21.77 8.88 -10.71
CA GLY A 31 -22.44 8.44 -11.94
C GLY A 31 -23.52 9.38 -12.46
N VAL A 32 -23.78 10.52 -11.82
CA VAL A 32 -24.74 11.53 -12.26
C VAL A 32 -24.02 12.68 -12.97
N ASP A 33 -24.54 13.12 -14.12
CA ASP A 33 -24.03 14.31 -14.81
C ASP A 33 -24.50 15.59 -14.12
N SER A 34 -23.66 16.10 -13.23
CA SER A 34 -23.91 17.33 -12.46
C SER A 34 -23.80 18.63 -13.26
N SER A 35 -23.50 18.57 -14.58
CA SER A 35 -23.39 19.78 -15.42
C SER A 35 -24.70 20.55 -15.56
N ARG A 36 -25.84 19.90 -15.31
CA ARG A 36 -27.20 20.46 -15.44
C ARG A 36 -27.96 20.57 -14.12
N LEU A 37 -27.28 20.52 -12.98
CA LEU A 37 -27.89 20.36 -11.65
C LEU A 37 -28.94 21.42 -11.26
N MET A 38 -28.88 22.65 -11.81
CA MET A 38 -29.90 23.71 -11.57
C MET A 38 -31.05 23.71 -12.57
N SER A 39 -30.99 22.85 -13.58
CA SER A 39 -31.94 22.75 -14.69
C SER A 39 -32.50 21.34 -14.87
N ASP A 40 -32.08 20.41 -14.00
CA ASP A 40 -32.47 19.01 -13.99
C ASP A 40 -33.01 18.68 -12.60
N GLU A 41 -34.33 18.52 -12.52
CA GLU A 41 -35.07 18.22 -11.28
C GLU A 41 -34.60 16.90 -10.67
N ALA A 42 -34.31 15.89 -11.47
CA ALA A 42 -33.81 14.61 -10.97
C ALA A 42 -32.42 14.76 -10.34
N CYS A 43 -31.55 15.57 -10.94
CA CYS A 43 -30.23 15.85 -10.37
C CYS A 43 -30.32 16.68 -9.07
N PHE A 44 -31.31 17.58 -8.98
CA PHE A 44 -31.59 18.36 -7.79
C PHE A 44 -32.11 17.49 -6.63
N ASP A 45 -33.04 16.58 -6.92
CA ASP A 45 -33.59 15.65 -5.93
C ASP A 45 -32.49 14.72 -5.36
N GLU A 46 -31.57 14.25 -6.20
CA GLU A 46 -30.45 13.40 -5.76
C GLU A 46 -29.49 14.14 -4.81
N ILE A 47 -29.16 15.41 -5.10
CA ILE A 47 -28.29 16.19 -4.20
C ILE A 47 -29.01 16.57 -2.90
N ASP A 48 -30.31 16.86 -2.95
CA ASP A 48 -31.12 17.10 -1.76
C ASP A 48 -31.22 15.84 -0.89
N ALA A 49 -31.41 14.66 -1.50
CA ALA A 49 -31.42 13.39 -0.78
C ALA A 49 -30.09 13.13 -0.06
N VAL A 50 -28.95 13.38 -0.72
CA VAL A 50 -27.62 13.25 -0.11
C VAL A 50 -27.43 14.29 1.00
N PHE A 51 -27.83 15.53 0.79
CA PHE A 51 -27.75 16.58 1.80
C PHE A 51 -28.57 16.20 3.05
N ASN A 52 -29.80 15.73 2.87
CA ASN A 52 -30.70 15.32 3.95
C ASN A 52 -30.19 14.08 4.68
N ALA A 53 -29.60 13.12 3.97
CA ALA A 53 -28.98 11.95 4.57
C ALA A 53 -27.81 12.33 5.51
N ILE A 54 -27.02 13.33 5.14
CA ILE A 54 -25.88 13.79 5.94
C ILE A 54 -26.34 14.71 7.08
N SER A 55 -27.23 15.65 6.79
CA SER A 55 -27.65 16.68 7.75
C SER A 55 -28.59 16.15 8.82
N GLY A 56 -29.31 15.05 8.54
CA GLY A 56 -30.38 14.54 9.40
C GLY A 56 -31.52 15.54 9.53
N GLY A 57 -31.82 16.31 8.48
CA GLY A 57 -32.87 17.33 8.44
C GLY A 57 -32.46 18.69 9.03
N LYS A 58 -31.16 18.91 9.30
CA LYS A 58 -30.65 20.22 9.74
C LYS A 58 -30.43 21.14 8.53
N PRO A 59 -30.58 22.47 8.69
CA PRO A 59 -30.36 23.42 7.58
C PRO A 59 -28.88 23.55 7.16
N ARG A 60 -27.95 22.98 7.94
CA ARG A 60 -26.50 23.03 7.69
C ARG A 60 -25.85 21.75 8.18
N ILE A 61 -24.88 21.27 7.42
CA ILE A 61 -24.03 20.12 7.73
C ILE A 61 -22.75 20.61 8.39
N LYS A 62 -22.33 19.99 9.50
CA LYS A 62 -20.97 20.21 10.01
C LYS A 62 -19.96 19.51 9.11
N TYR A 63 -18.81 20.12 8.86
CA TYR A 63 -17.75 19.47 8.07
C TYR A 63 -17.37 18.07 8.60
N SER A 64 -17.38 17.88 9.93
CA SER A 64 -17.14 16.57 10.54
C SER A 64 -18.20 15.52 10.16
N GLU A 65 -19.48 15.90 10.10
CA GLU A 65 -20.60 15.02 9.73
C GLU A 65 -20.50 14.64 8.24
N PHE A 66 -20.11 15.60 7.39
CA PHE A 66 -19.85 15.38 5.97
C PHE A 66 -18.74 14.33 5.77
N ILE A 67 -17.59 14.53 6.40
CA ILE A 67 -16.46 13.59 6.28
C ILE A 67 -16.80 12.21 6.85
N GLU A 68 -17.52 12.16 7.96
CA GLU A 68 -17.94 10.90 8.57
C GLU A 68 -18.90 10.10 7.66
N HIS A 69 -19.87 10.77 7.03
CA HIS A 69 -20.80 10.13 6.10
C HIS A 69 -20.06 9.47 4.92
N PHE A 70 -19.16 10.20 4.24
CA PHE A 70 -18.42 9.64 3.11
C PHE A 70 -17.41 8.57 3.53
N ARG A 71 -16.81 8.69 4.72
CA ARG A 71 -15.96 7.62 5.29
C ARG A 71 -16.77 6.36 5.56
N ASN A 72 -18.00 6.49 6.08
CA ASN A 72 -18.86 5.36 6.39
C ASN A 72 -19.51 4.74 5.13
N ALA A 73 -19.87 5.56 4.14
CA ALA A 73 -20.35 5.10 2.84
C ALA A 73 -19.27 4.28 2.10
N GLY A 74 -18.03 4.79 2.05
CA GLY A 74 -16.89 4.06 1.48
C GLY A 74 -16.59 2.74 2.21
N ARG A 75 -16.77 2.69 3.53
CA ARG A 75 -16.64 1.45 4.32
C ARG A 75 -17.73 0.44 3.99
N LYS A 76 -18.98 0.87 3.79
CA LYS A 76 -20.11 -0.02 3.51
C LYS A 76 -19.97 -0.71 2.15
N ASP A 77 -19.50 0.02 1.14
CA ASP A 77 -19.19 -0.55 -0.18
C ASP A 77 -17.95 -1.45 -0.15
N SER A 78 -16.92 -1.10 0.65
CA SER A 78 -15.75 -1.96 0.86
C SER A 78 -16.11 -3.29 1.53
N ILE A 79 -16.93 -3.27 2.58
CA ILE A 79 -17.36 -4.47 3.32
C ILE A 79 -18.19 -5.40 2.41
N SER A 80 -19.05 -4.85 1.56
CA SER A 80 -19.84 -5.63 0.60
C SER A 80 -18.95 -6.31 -0.44
N ASN A 81 -17.94 -5.58 -0.96
CA ASN A 81 -16.97 -6.12 -1.91
C ASN A 81 -16.04 -7.16 -1.27
N GLU A 82 -15.59 -6.94 -0.04
CA GLU A 82 -14.71 -7.85 0.72
C GLU A 82 -15.37 -9.20 1.00
N LYS A 83 -16.65 -9.20 1.41
CA LYS A 83 -17.43 -10.43 1.62
C LYS A 83 -17.64 -11.20 0.32
N HIS A 84 -17.91 -10.48 -0.77
CA HIS A 84 -18.06 -11.11 -2.08
C HIS A 84 -16.74 -11.75 -2.53
N ILE A 85 -15.62 -11.03 -2.39
CA ILE A 85 -14.29 -11.55 -2.73
C ILE A 85 -13.95 -12.78 -1.88
N PHE A 86 -14.22 -12.75 -0.58
CA PHE A 86 -14.02 -13.91 0.29
C PHE A 86 -14.84 -15.12 -0.17
N SER A 87 -16.11 -14.93 -0.53
CA SER A 87 -16.96 -16.02 -1.04
C SER A 87 -16.47 -16.63 -2.35
N VAL A 88 -15.74 -15.87 -3.17
CA VAL A 88 -15.13 -16.37 -4.41
C VAL A 88 -13.85 -17.17 -4.10
N MET A 89 -13.13 -16.81 -3.03
CA MET A 89 -11.96 -17.57 -2.59
C MET A 89 -12.37 -18.87 -1.90
N ASP A 90 -13.40 -18.86 -1.05
CA ASP A 90 -13.92 -20.02 -0.31
C ASP A 90 -14.78 -20.92 -1.22
N ALA A 91 -14.15 -21.53 -2.22
CA ALA A 91 -14.82 -22.30 -3.26
C ALA A 91 -15.59 -23.51 -2.71
N ASP A 92 -15.06 -24.15 -1.65
CA ASP A 92 -15.73 -25.27 -0.98
C ASP A 92 -16.81 -24.83 0.03
N ARG A 93 -16.96 -23.52 0.27
CA ARG A 93 -17.89 -22.91 1.24
C ARG A 93 -17.70 -23.44 2.66
N SER A 94 -16.48 -23.84 3.02
CA SER A 94 -16.16 -24.31 4.36
C SER A 94 -16.10 -23.17 5.39
N GLY A 95 -16.21 -21.91 4.94
CA GLY A 95 -16.05 -20.71 5.75
C GLY A 95 -14.57 -20.39 6.03
N SER A 96 -13.64 -21.10 5.39
CA SER A 96 -12.20 -21.00 5.63
C SER A 96 -11.42 -21.19 4.33
N VAL A 97 -10.61 -20.20 3.96
CA VAL A 97 -9.82 -20.24 2.72
C VAL A 97 -8.48 -20.92 2.97
N SER A 98 -8.19 -21.97 2.20
CA SER A 98 -6.88 -22.60 2.14
C SER A 98 -5.94 -21.92 1.14
N LYS A 99 -4.64 -22.21 1.24
CA LYS A 99 -3.64 -21.67 0.31
C LYS A 99 -3.92 -22.06 -1.15
N LEU A 100 -4.41 -23.28 -1.37
CA LEU A 100 -4.74 -23.77 -2.71
C LEU A 100 -5.93 -22.99 -3.29
N GLU A 101 -6.97 -22.80 -2.48
CA GLU A 101 -8.15 -22.02 -2.87
C GLU A 101 -7.82 -20.56 -3.17
N LEU A 102 -6.93 -19.93 -2.40
CA LEU A 102 -6.46 -18.58 -2.70
C LEU A 102 -5.68 -18.54 -4.03
N VAL A 103 -4.79 -19.50 -4.26
CA VAL A 103 -4.02 -19.60 -5.52
C VAL A 103 -4.97 -19.79 -6.71
N ASP A 104 -5.94 -20.69 -6.58
CA ASP A 104 -6.92 -20.96 -7.63
C ASP A 104 -7.84 -19.75 -7.86
N ALA A 105 -8.23 -19.05 -6.80
CA ALA A 105 -9.04 -17.85 -6.92
C ALA A 105 -8.29 -16.69 -7.60
N VAL A 106 -7.01 -16.48 -7.26
CA VAL A 106 -6.16 -15.48 -7.93
C VAL A 106 -5.90 -15.85 -9.39
N ARG A 107 -5.79 -17.14 -9.72
CA ARG A 107 -5.60 -17.60 -11.11
C ARG A 107 -6.86 -17.43 -11.96
N ASN A 108 -8.01 -17.77 -11.42
CA ASN A 108 -9.25 -17.88 -12.19
C ASN A 108 -10.15 -16.65 -12.09
N HIS A 109 -9.94 -15.78 -11.10
CA HIS A 109 -10.75 -14.57 -10.89
C HIS A 109 -9.88 -13.31 -10.87
N SER A 110 -9.89 -12.58 -11.98
CA SER A 110 -9.15 -11.32 -12.14
C SER A 110 -9.48 -10.27 -11.08
N LYS A 111 -10.74 -10.24 -10.58
CA LYS A 111 -11.14 -9.37 -9.48
C LYS A 111 -10.42 -9.73 -8.17
N VAL A 112 -10.37 -11.02 -7.83
CA VAL A 112 -9.63 -11.50 -6.64
C VAL A 112 -8.14 -11.21 -6.81
N ALA A 113 -7.58 -11.45 -7.99
CA ALA A 113 -6.19 -11.13 -8.31
C ALA A 113 -5.87 -9.65 -8.10
N SER A 114 -6.70 -8.75 -8.64
CA SER A 114 -6.51 -7.30 -8.49
C SER A 114 -6.67 -6.80 -7.06
N PHE A 115 -7.49 -7.49 -6.26
CA PHE A 115 -7.73 -7.11 -4.87
C PHE A 115 -6.62 -7.61 -3.93
N VAL A 116 -6.21 -8.87 -4.09
CA VAL A 116 -5.20 -9.53 -3.26
C VAL A 116 -3.78 -9.10 -3.66
N LEU A 117 -3.56 -8.87 -4.96
CA LEU A 117 -2.26 -8.52 -5.56
C LEU A 117 -2.38 -7.29 -6.49
N PRO A 118 -2.70 -6.10 -5.98
CA PRO A 118 -2.92 -4.89 -6.79
C PRO A 118 -1.69 -4.43 -7.59
N HIS A 119 -0.50 -4.98 -7.31
CA HIS A 119 0.78 -4.59 -7.93
C HIS A 119 1.43 -5.71 -8.74
N VAL A 120 0.76 -6.85 -8.92
CA VAL A 120 1.28 -7.98 -9.70
C VAL A 120 0.45 -8.09 -10.99
N ASN A 121 1.11 -8.04 -12.14
CA ASN A 121 0.47 -8.27 -13.42
C ASN A 121 0.12 -9.76 -13.57
N CYS A 122 -1.03 -10.16 -13.06
CA CYS A 122 -1.51 -11.54 -13.10
C CYS A 122 -1.89 -12.05 -14.51
N ASN A 123 -1.78 -11.22 -15.56
CA ASN A 123 -2.02 -11.61 -16.95
C ASN A 123 -1.04 -12.66 -17.50
N ARG A 124 0.02 -13.01 -16.74
CA ARG A 124 0.95 -14.12 -17.04
C ARG A 124 1.03 -15.16 -15.92
N ALA A 125 0.01 -15.27 -15.06
CA ALA A 125 0.01 -16.07 -13.83
C ALA A 125 0.09 -17.61 -14.02
N LEU A 126 0.11 -18.12 -15.25
CA LEU A 126 0.07 -19.56 -15.50
C LEU A 126 1.41 -20.30 -15.35
N GLY A 127 2.49 -19.62 -14.92
CA GLY A 127 3.77 -20.29 -14.65
C GLY A 127 4.80 -19.48 -13.85
N ASP A 128 4.39 -18.40 -13.19
CA ASP A 128 5.32 -17.45 -12.58
C ASP A 128 5.49 -17.74 -11.09
N GLU A 129 6.69 -18.20 -10.70
CA GLU A 129 7.12 -18.39 -9.32
C GLU A 129 6.90 -17.11 -8.49
N ALA A 130 7.04 -15.93 -9.11
CA ALA A 130 6.81 -14.66 -8.46
C ALA A 130 5.33 -14.46 -8.04
N VAL A 131 4.37 -14.98 -8.81
CA VAL A 131 2.94 -14.94 -8.43
C VAL A 131 2.69 -15.88 -7.27
N PHE A 132 3.29 -17.07 -7.29
CA PHE A 132 3.15 -18.03 -6.19
C PHE A 132 3.74 -17.51 -4.88
N ASP A 133 4.91 -16.86 -4.95
CA ASP A 133 5.55 -16.21 -3.79
C ASP A 133 4.73 -15.04 -3.27
N ALA A 134 4.19 -14.21 -4.16
CA ALA A 134 3.34 -13.08 -3.78
C ALA A 134 2.04 -13.56 -3.11
N VAL A 135 1.36 -14.57 -3.69
CA VAL A 135 0.17 -15.19 -3.07
C VAL A 135 0.53 -15.82 -1.73
N THR A 136 1.67 -16.50 -1.64
CA THR A 136 2.15 -17.10 -0.39
C THR A 136 2.38 -16.05 0.69
N SER A 137 3.04 -14.95 0.36
CA SER A 137 3.31 -13.87 1.31
C SER A 137 2.02 -13.25 1.85
N ILE A 138 1.04 -12.99 0.99
CA ILE A 138 -0.27 -12.47 1.41
C ILE A 138 -1.02 -13.51 2.25
N PHE A 139 -1.01 -14.78 1.84
CA PHE A 139 -1.63 -15.86 2.61
C PHE A 139 -1.08 -15.91 4.04
N GLU A 140 0.25 -15.95 4.20
CA GLU A 140 0.89 -16.01 5.51
C GLU A 140 0.61 -14.76 6.34
N ALA A 141 0.50 -13.58 5.72
CA ALA A 141 0.18 -12.33 6.41
C ALA A 141 -1.26 -12.31 6.96
N ILE A 142 -2.21 -12.89 6.23
CA ILE A 142 -3.61 -13.03 6.66
C ILE A 142 -3.73 -14.17 7.69
N ALA A 143 -3.21 -15.35 7.35
CA ALA A 143 -3.35 -16.57 8.13
C ALA A 143 -2.52 -16.58 9.42
N ARG A 144 -1.43 -15.80 9.48
CA ARG A 144 -0.53 -15.69 10.64
C ARG A 144 -0.03 -17.06 11.13
N GLY A 145 0.39 -17.91 10.20
CA GLY A 145 0.87 -19.27 10.47
C GLY A 145 -0.24 -20.34 10.58
N LYS A 146 -1.52 -19.99 10.38
CA LYS A 146 -2.60 -20.97 10.25
C LYS A 146 -2.56 -21.64 8.87
N ARG A 147 -3.08 -22.87 8.78
CA ARG A 147 -3.21 -23.61 7.51
C ARG A 147 -4.35 -23.13 6.61
N ARG A 148 -5.33 -22.45 7.19
CA ARG A 148 -6.48 -21.79 6.55
C ARG A 148 -6.80 -20.52 7.33
N PHE A 149 -7.40 -19.53 6.69
CA PHE A 149 -7.88 -18.32 7.35
C PHE A 149 -9.39 -18.16 7.16
N ASP A 150 -10.07 -17.65 8.18
CA ASP A 150 -11.50 -17.37 8.13
C ASP A 150 -11.79 -15.91 7.71
N PHE A 151 -13.07 -15.56 7.56
CA PHE A 151 -13.45 -14.20 7.19
C PHE A 151 -13.00 -13.14 8.21
N SER A 152 -12.92 -13.51 9.50
CA SER A 152 -12.48 -12.58 10.54
C SER A 152 -10.99 -12.27 10.45
N ASP A 153 -10.17 -13.26 10.10
CA ASP A 153 -8.75 -13.07 9.80
C ASP A 153 -8.55 -12.17 8.57
N PHE A 154 -9.33 -12.41 7.50
CA PHE A 154 -9.33 -11.62 6.28
C PHE A 154 -9.74 -10.16 6.53
N GLU A 155 -10.90 -9.95 7.15
CA GLU A 155 -11.41 -8.62 7.52
C GLU A 155 -10.42 -7.91 8.43
N ARG A 156 -9.80 -8.59 9.40
CA ARG A 156 -8.79 -7.99 10.28
C ARG A 156 -7.55 -7.53 9.53
N TYR A 157 -7.10 -8.30 8.53
CA TYR A 157 -5.94 -7.92 7.70
C TYR A 157 -6.25 -6.66 6.88
N TYR A 158 -7.38 -6.64 6.17
CA TYR A 158 -7.76 -5.51 5.31
C TYR A 158 -8.27 -4.30 6.10
N SER A 159 -8.93 -4.51 7.25
CA SER A 159 -9.28 -3.44 8.18
C SER A 159 -8.04 -2.80 8.77
N LYS A 160 -7.02 -3.58 9.19
CA LYS A 160 -5.73 -2.99 9.60
C LYS A 160 -5.07 -2.26 8.44
N ALA A 161 -5.10 -2.82 7.23
CA ALA A 161 -4.56 -2.17 6.03
C ALA A 161 -5.29 -0.85 5.68
N ALA A 162 -6.59 -0.74 6.00
CA ALA A 162 -7.41 0.46 5.82
C ALA A 162 -7.34 1.47 6.99
N HIS A 163 -6.84 1.07 8.17
CA HIS A 163 -6.61 1.94 9.33
C HIS A 163 -5.15 2.39 9.50
N SER A 164 -4.18 1.69 8.91
CA SER A 164 -3.09 2.44 8.28
C SER A 164 -3.79 3.30 7.24
N GLU A 165 -3.65 4.63 7.34
CA GLU A 165 -4.16 5.54 6.31
C GLU A 165 -3.92 4.94 4.92
N PRO A 166 -4.71 5.30 3.88
CA PRO A 166 -4.19 5.16 2.54
C PRO A 166 -2.76 5.68 2.66
N ARG A 167 -1.77 4.83 2.38
CA ARG A 167 -0.50 5.38 2.01
C ARG A 167 -0.92 6.18 0.80
N HIS A 168 -1.23 7.47 1.01
CA HIS A 168 -0.66 8.51 0.23
C HIS A 168 0.73 7.97 0.01
N HIS A 169 0.89 7.30 -1.13
CA HIS A 169 2.02 7.54 -1.97
C HIS A 169 2.02 9.06 -2.08
N VAL A 170 2.57 9.72 -1.05
CA VAL A 170 3.62 10.68 -1.26
C VAL A 170 4.42 9.94 -2.31
N GLN A 171 4.27 10.37 -3.56
CA GLN A 171 5.31 10.17 -4.53
C GLN A 171 6.50 10.82 -3.85
N LEU A 172 7.15 10.08 -2.95
CA LEU A 172 8.47 10.38 -2.49
C LEU A 172 9.20 10.34 -3.81
N ASP A 173 9.62 11.52 -4.22
CA ASP A 173 10.46 11.66 -5.37
C ASP A 173 11.61 10.68 -5.15
N ARG A 174 11.62 9.58 -5.90
CA ARG A 174 12.59 8.51 -5.66
C ARG A 174 14.01 9.05 -5.82
N THR A 175 14.14 10.12 -6.61
CA THR A 175 15.39 10.84 -6.80
C THR A 175 15.86 11.56 -5.54
N SER A 176 15.01 11.76 -4.53
CA SER A 176 15.40 12.32 -3.23
C SER A 176 15.76 11.27 -2.18
N ILE A 177 15.54 9.98 -2.46
CA ILE A 177 15.83 8.89 -1.52
C ILE A 177 17.21 8.30 -1.82
N ARG A 178 18.05 8.25 -0.78
CA ARG A 178 19.42 7.72 -0.81
C ARG A 178 19.47 6.29 -0.25
N VAL A 179 19.88 5.36 -1.10
CA VAL A 179 20.01 3.94 -0.79
C VAL A 179 21.50 3.58 -0.74
N PHE A 180 21.97 3.15 0.42
CA PHE A 180 23.33 2.64 0.59
C PHE A 180 23.33 1.12 0.58
N ILE A 181 24.00 0.51 -0.40
CA ILE A 181 23.97 -0.94 -0.61
C ILE A 181 25.32 -1.56 -0.20
N ILE A 182 25.28 -2.51 0.73
CA ILE A 182 26.45 -3.32 1.11
C ILE A 182 26.59 -4.45 0.09
N GLY A 183 27.65 -4.38 -0.73
CA GLY A 183 27.80 -5.11 -1.98
C GLY A 183 27.86 -6.64 -1.90
N PRO A 184 28.54 -7.27 -0.92
CA PRO A 184 28.60 -8.73 -0.84
C PRO A 184 27.21 -9.37 -0.82
N GLY A 185 26.92 -10.23 -1.81
CA GLY A 185 25.65 -10.95 -1.90
C GLY A 185 24.52 -10.20 -2.62
N PHE A 186 24.66 -8.92 -2.95
CA PHE A 186 23.66 -8.13 -3.66
C PHE A 186 23.72 -8.30 -5.20
N GLY A 187 24.14 -9.47 -5.66
CA GLY A 187 24.04 -9.86 -7.07
C GLY A 187 24.88 -9.06 -8.08
N LEU A 188 25.66 -8.03 -7.73
CA LEU A 188 26.26 -7.15 -8.74
C LEU A 188 27.25 -7.85 -9.70
N GLN A 189 28.01 -8.83 -9.22
CA GLN A 189 28.94 -9.63 -10.03
C GLN A 189 28.29 -10.83 -10.73
N LEU A 190 27.20 -11.38 -10.18
CA LEU A 190 26.53 -12.60 -10.65
C LEU A 190 25.28 -12.30 -11.50
N ASN A 191 24.60 -11.19 -11.22
CA ASN A 191 23.37 -10.73 -11.85
C ASN A 191 23.31 -9.18 -11.85
N PRO A 192 24.02 -8.51 -12.78
CA PRO A 192 24.06 -7.04 -12.88
C PRO A 192 22.66 -6.39 -13.00
N ARG A 193 21.65 -7.15 -13.45
CA ARG A 193 20.27 -6.67 -13.58
C ARG A 193 19.62 -6.37 -12.24
N GLN A 194 20.00 -7.06 -11.16
CA GLN A 194 19.47 -6.80 -9.81
C GLN A 194 19.99 -5.48 -9.24
N GLY A 195 21.25 -5.12 -9.50
CA GLY A 195 21.77 -3.81 -9.11
C GLY A 195 21.21 -2.69 -9.99
N ALA A 196 21.07 -2.96 -11.29
CA ALA A 196 20.51 -1.99 -12.24
C ALA A 196 19.05 -1.65 -11.95
N SER A 197 18.24 -2.57 -11.41
CA SER A 197 16.82 -2.31 -11.13
C SER A 197 16.62 -1.24 -10.06
N VAL A 198 17.49 -1.16 -9.05
CA VAL A 198 17.42 -0.13 -8.00
C VAL A 198 17.76 1.25 -8.57
N VAL A 199 18.79 1.33 -9.42
CA VAL A 199 19.17 2.59 -10.08
C VAL A 199 18.08 3.01 -11.08
N GLN A 200 17.57 2.08 -11.89
CA GLN A 200 16.49 2.34 -12.85
C GLN A 200 15.17 2.74 -12.18
N ALA A 201 14.96 2.34 -10.93
CA ALA A 201 13.80 2.77 -10.14
C ALA A 201 13.85 4.26 -9.74
N GLY A 202 14.98 4.93 -9.95
CA GLY A 202 15.15 6.37 -9.76
C GLY A 202 15.77 6.79 -8.43
N PHE A 203 16.34 5.85 -7.66
CA PHE A 203 16.98 6.14 -6.38
C PHE A 203 18.40 6.72 -6.54
N GLN A 204 18.85 7.50 -5.56
CA GLN A 204 20.27 7.81 -5.41
C GLN A 204 20.95 6.62 -4.74
N VAL A 205 21.80 5.89 -5.48
CA VAL A 205 22.40 4.65 -4.98
C VAL A 205 23.90 4.83 -4.77
N ARG A 206 24.40 4.48 -3.59
CA ARG A 206 25.84 4.30 -3.33
C ARG A 206 26.11 2.85 -2.94
N TRP A 207 27.14 2.28 -3.55
CA TRP A 207 27.54 0.91 -3.29
C TRP A 207 28.82 0.85 -2.45
N CYS A 208 28.82 -0.03 -1.45
CA CYS A 208 29.99 -0.39 -0.68
C CYS A 208 30.53 -1.73 -1.18
N HIS A 209 31.48 -1.67 -2.11
CA HIS A 209 32.11 -2.85 -2.70
C HIS A 209 33.40 -3.27 -2.00
N ASP A 210 34.01 -2.36 -1.27
CA ASP A 210 35.34 -2.51 -0.69
C ASP A 210 35.30 -3.24 0.66
N VAL A 211 34.46 -4.27 0.77
CA VAL A 211 34.33 -5.12 1.96
C VAL A 211 34.38 -6.60 1.56
N PRO A 212 35.09 -7.47 2.30
CA PRO A 212 35.28 -8.85 1.86
C PRO A 212 33.99 -9.68 1.91
N ASN A 213 34.03 -10.88 1.34
CA ASN A 213 32.99 -11.87 1.54
C ASN A 213 33.09 -12.49 2.96
N PRO A 214 32.06 -12.38 3.82
CA PRO A 214 32.09 -12.86 5.20
C PRO A 214 31.82 -14.37 5.38
N GLU A 215 31.82 -15.18 4.32
CA GLU A 215 31.50 -16.62 4.38
C GLU A 215 32.54 -17.50 5.11
N LEU A 216 33.70 -16.96 5.44
CA LEU A 216 34.70 -17.72 6.18
C LEU A 216 34.23 -17.94 7.64
N PRO A 217 34.42 -19.16 8.19
CA PRO A 217 34.22 -19.39 9.62
C PRO A 217 35.02 -18.38 10.45
N ASN A 218 34.39 -17.77 11.46
CA ASN A 218 34.98 -16.74 12.31
C ASN A 218 35.49 -15.49 11.57
N PHE A 219 34.86 -15.13 10.44
CA PHE A 219 35.22 -13.92 9.71
C PHE A 219 35.18 -12.67 10.61
N PRO A 220 36.28 -11.90 10.73
CA PRO A 220 36.34 -10.73 11.59
C PRO A 220 35.61 -9.56 10.90
N VAL A 221 34.33 -9.35 11.23
CA VAL A 221 33.50 -8.29 10.65
C VAL A 221 33.91 -6.90 11.15
N LEU A 222 34.30 -6.79 12.42
CA LEU A 222 34.55 -5.53 13.12
C LEU A 222 35.52 -4.57 12.41
N PRO A 223 36.68 -5.02 11.87
CA PRO A 223 37.64 -4.12 11.21
C PRO A 223 37.07 -3.39 9.97
N TYR A 224 36.01 -3.91 9.37
CA TYR A 224 35.40 -3.33 8.17
C TYR A 224 34.25 -2.37 8.52
N LEU A 225 33.74 -2.39 9.76
CA LEU A 225 32.59 -1.58 10.15
C LEU A 225 32.90 -0.08 10.18
N ASP A 226 34.12 0.31 10.56
CA ASP A 226 34.53 1.72 10.58
C ASP A 226 34.57 2.32 9.15
N GLN A 227 35.03 1.53 8.18
CA GLN A 227 35.02 1.94 6.77
C GLN A 227 33.58 2.08 6.25
N ILE A 228 32.70 1.12 6.55
CA ILE A 228 31.29 1.19 6.13
C ILE A 228 30.62 2.40 6.80
N ARG A 229 30.90 2.64 8.09
CA ARG A 229 30.41 3.80 8.83
C ARG A 229 30.83 5.11 8.19
N ALA A 230 32.10 5.27 7.84
CA ALA A 230 32.58 6.49 7.19
C ALA A 230 31.81 6.77 5.89
N GLN A 231 31.54 5.74 5.09
CA GLN A 231 30.74 5.89 3.87
C GLN A 231 29.26 6.21 4.15
N ILE A 232 28.67 5.65 5.21
CA ILE A 232 27.32 5.98 5.66
C ILE A 232 27.25 7.44 6.13
N GLU A 233 28.23 7.90 6.92
CA GLU A 233 28.27 9.28 7.42
C GLU A 233 28.47 10.29 6.28
N GLU A 234 29.29 9.96 5.28
CA GLU A 234 29.50 10.80 4.10
C GLU A 234 28.27 10.84 3.19
N PHE A 235 27.65 9.70 2.93
CA PHE A 235 26.52 9.60 2.00
C PHE A 235 25.17 9.97 2.64
N GLN A 236 25.06 9.81 3.96
CA GLN A 236 23.86 9.96 4.80
C GLN A 236 22.62 9.26 4.20
N PRO A 237 22.65 7.94 3.97
CA PRO A 237 21.52 7.25 3.36
C PRO A 237 20.23 7.36 4.18
N ASP A 238 19.10 7.31 3.50
CA ASP A 238 17.78 7.13 4.12
C ASP A 238 17.55 5.67 4.47
N VAL A 239 18.14 4.75 3.69
CA VAL A 239 18.05 3.30 3.89
C VAL A 239 19.39 2.61 3.61
N VAL A 240 19.74 1.67 4.47
CA VAL A 240 20.83 0.71 4.23
C VAL A 240 20.22 -0.59 3.71
N ALA A 241 20.70 -1.07 2.57
CA ALA A 241 20.28 -2.33 1.99
C ALA A 241 21.43 -3.33 1.95
N ALA A 242 21.13 -4.58 2.29
CA ALA A 242 22.00 -5.71 2.10
C ALA A 242 21.18 -6.90 1.62
N ALA A 243 21.84 -7.87 1.02
CA ALA A 243 21.23 -9.14 0.67
C ALA A 243 22.25 -10.25 0.89
N SER A 244 21.77 -11.44 1.25
CA SER A 244 22.62 -12.62 1.46
C SER A 244 23.78 -12.31 2.41
N LYS A 245 25.02 -12.32 1.91
CA LYS A 245 26.26 -12.17 2.69
C LYS A 245 26.42 -10.79 3.32
N GLY A 246 25.84 -9.76 2.71
CA GLY A 246 25.90 -8.38 3.21
C GLY A 246 25.21 -8.18 4.56
N GLY A 247 24.24 -9.06 4.91
CA GLY A 247 23.49 -8.97 6.16
C GLY A 247 24.37 -9.13 7.41
N VAL A 248 25.52 -9.79 7.28
CA VAL A 248 26.50 -9.94 8.36
C VAL A 248 27.07 -8.57 8.78
N TYR A 249 27.37 -7.70 7.81
CA TYR A 249 27.86 -6.35 8.09
C TYR A 249 26.78 -5.46 8.69
N VAL A 250 25.55 -5.53 8.18
CA VAL A 250 24.41 -4.81 8.76
C VAL A 250 24.20 -5.18 10.23
N THR A 251 24.25 -6.47 10.55
CA THR A 251 24.14 -6.95 11.92
C THR A 251 25.28 -6.41 12.80
N GLY A 252 26.50 -6.33 12.24
CA GLY A 252 27.65 -5.71 12.89
C GLY A 252 27.40 -4.24 13.21
N LEU A 253 26.96 -3.45 12.23
CA LEU A 253 26.64 -2.02 12.37
C LEU A 253 25.60 -1.77 13.46
N TRP A 254 24.56 -2.60 13.54
CA TRP A 254 23.55 -2.50 14.59
C TRP A 254 24.12 -2.76 15.99
N ARG A 255 24.94 -3.81 16.13
CA ARG A 255 25.54 -4.20 17.43
C ARG A 255 26.45 -3.11 18.00
N VAL A 256 27.24 -2.45 17.15
CA VAL A 256 28.14 -1.36 17.57
C VAL A 256 27.46 0.02 17.56
N GLY A 257 26.19 0.09 17.12
CA GLY A 257 25.40 1.32 17.12
C GLY A 257 25.72 2.30 15.99
N TYR A 258 26.42 1.88 14.95
CA TYR A 258 26.80 2.71 13.80
C TYR A 258 25.64 2.97 12.82
N TRP A 259 24.57 2.17 12.90
CA TRP A 259 23.34 2.41 12.14
C TRP A 259 22.12 2.06 12.98
N ARG A 260 21.08 2.90 12.91
CA ARG A 260 19.76 2.67 13.55
C ARG A 260 18.58 3.04 12.64
N GLY A 261 18.87 3.43 11.39
CA GLY A 261 17.87 3.88 10.44
C GLY A 261 17.18 2.72 9.70
N ALA A 262 16.41 3.06 8.67
CA ALA A 262 15.69 2.08 7.86
C ALA A 262 16.65 1.08 7.22
N THR A 263 16.29 -0.20 7.24
CA THR A 263 17.15 -1.27 6.73
C THR A 263 16.36 -2.27 5.91
N LEU A 264 16.92 -2.68 4.78
CA LEU A 264 16.41 -3.76 3.91
C LEU A 264 17.43 -4.91 3.94
N LEU A 265 16.97 -6.13 4.21
CA LEU A 265 17.77 -7.36 4.28
C LEU A 265 17.23 -8.44 3.33
#